data_AF-A0A8D3CXJ1-F1
#
_entry.id   AF-A0A8D3CXJ1-F1
#
_cell.length_a   1.000
_cell.length_b   1.000
_cell.length_c   1.000
_cell.angle_alpha   90.00
_cell.angle_beta   90.00
_cell.angle_gamma   90.00
#
_symmetry.space_group_name_H-M   'P 1'
#
loop_
_entity.id
_entity.type
_entity.pdbx_description
1 polymer ?
#
loop_
_entity_poly.entity_id
_entity_poly.type
_entity_poly.pdbx_seq_one_letter_code
_entity_poly.pdbx_strand_id
1 'polypeptide(L)'
;LLLSFLSISTVAVSVADTADLQFCLGMLKHTIQKSDAMLYAPSIDDIEENCENVSLKCYMLELIMVLDEEEVKGNKASCILAFNDHLDSGSVGCRPCEAYSLQNITIFLERLNTLLEKMTTKGNM
;
A
#
# COMPACT_ATOMS: atom_id res chain seq x y z
N LEU A 1 -6.93 -20.90 -34.47
CA LEU A 1 -7.03 -20.55 -33.04
C LEU A 1 -5.82 -21.11 -32.33
N LEU A 2 -4.84 -20.26 -32.01
CA LEU A 2 -3.81 -20.55 -31.02
C LEU A 2 -3.83 -19.35 -30.08
N LEU A 3 -4.57 -19.48 -28.97
CA LEU A 3 -4.55 -18.53 -27.87
C LEU A 3 -3.22 -18.75 -27.12
N SER A 4 -2.29 -17.83 -27.31
CA SER A 4 -1.06 -17.76 -26.54
C SER A 4 -1.43 -17.24 -25.14
N PHE A 5 -1.37 -18.10 -24.13
CA PHE A 5 -1.42 -17.67 -22.73
C PHE A 5 -0.11 -16.95 -22.42
N LEU A 6 -0.12 -15.62 -22.50
CA LEU A 6 0.88 -14.79 -21.84
C LEU A 6 0.65 -14.94 -20.35
N SER A 7 1.41 -15.84 -19.71
CA SER A 7 1.55 -15.84 -18.25
C SER A 7 2.14 -14.48 -17.86
N ILE A 8 1.26 -13.58 -17.42
CA ILE A 8 1.69 -12.38 -16.70
C ILE A 8 2.21 -12.92 -15.37
N SER A 9 3.54 -13.00 -15.22
CA SER A 9 4.15 -13.11 -13.90
C SER A 9 3.80 -11.83 -13.17
N THR A 10 2.69 -11.86 -12.43
CA THR A 10 2.41 -10.86 -11.41
C THR A 10 3.56 -10.95 -10.42
N VAL A 11 4.32 -9.86 -10.26
CA VAL A 11 5.37 -9.81 -9.24
C VAL A 11 4.64 -9.75 -7.91
N ALA A 12 4.58 -10.89 -7.23
CA ALA A 12 4.06 -10.95 -5.87
C ALA A 12 5.02 -10.18 -4.96
N VAL A 13 4.47 -9.27 -4.15
CA VAL A 13 5.23 -8.60 -3.08
C VAL A 13 5.80 -9.68 -2.17
N SER A 14 7.11 -9.66 -1.95
CA SER A 14 7.73 -10.67 -1.11
C SER A 14 7.48 -10.39 0.37
N VAL A 15 7.59 -11.43 1.19
CA VAL A 15 7.54 -11.30 2.66
C VAL A 15 8.64 -10.35 3.17
N ALA A 16 9.80 -10.33 2.52
CA ALA A 16 10.90 -9.42 2.85
C ALA A 16 10.50 -7.94 2.59
N ASP A 17 9.86 -7.66 1.45
CA ASP A 17 9.40 -6.32 1.12
C ASP A 17 8.37 -5.81 2.15
N THR A 18 7.50 -6.72 2.63
CA THR A 18 6.49 -6.39 3.65
C THR A 18 7.12 -6.06 5.01
N ALA A 19 8.19 -6.77 5.39
CA ALA A 19 8.94 -6.48 6.62
C ALA A 19 9.65 -5.11 6.55
N ASP A 20 10.22 -4.78 5.38
CA ASP A 20 10.87 -3.48 5.16
C ASP A 20 9.86 -2.33 5.24
N LEU A 21 8.66 -2.50 4.69
CA LEU A 21 7.58 -1.53 4.85
C LEU A 21 7.16 -1.36 6.31
N GLN A 22 6.99 -2.45 7.07
CA GLN A 22 6.65 -2.37 8.50
C GLN A 22 7.72 -1.62 9.29
N PHE A 23 9.00 -1.83 8.98
CA PHE A 23 10.11 -1.09 9.57
C PHE A 23 10.00 0.42 9.25
N CYS A 24 9.74 0.78 7.99
CA CYS A 24 9.51 2.16 7.57
C CYS A 24 8.38 2.84 8.34
N LEU A 25 7.22 2.19 8.43
CA LEU A 25 6.06 2.68 9.17
C LEU A 25 6.40 2.88 10.64
N GLY A 26 7.21 2.00 11.23
CA GLY A 26 7.70 2.13 12.60
C GLY A 26 8.56 3.39 12.81
N MET A 27 9.48 3.69 11.88
CA MET A 27 10.31 4.89 11.95
C MET A 27 9.50 6.19 11.78
N LEU A 28 8.48 6.15 10.92
CA LEU A 28 7.67 7.32 10.57
C LEU A 28 6.43 7.51 11.44
N LYS A 29 6.15 6.56 12.33
CA LYS A 29 4.90 6.48 13.11
C LYS A 29 4.50 7.80 13.75
N HIS A 30 5.41 8.45 14.49
CA HIS A 30 5.08 9.70 15.18
C HIS A 30 4.72 10.83 14.19
N THR A 31 5.40 10.90 13.05
CA THR A 31 5.10 11.91 12.03
C THR A 31 3.76 11.63 11.35
N ILE A 32 3.53 10.38 10.94
CA ILE A 32 2.28 9.97 10.30
C ILE A 32 1.10 10.25 11.24
N GLN A 33 1.19 9.82 12.51
CA GLN A 33 0.11 9.97 13.50
C GLN A 33 -0.19 11.42 13.89
N LYS A 34 0.67 12.39 13.56
CA LYS A 34 0.43 13.81 13.79
C LYS A 34 -0.51 14.43 12.75
N SER A 35 -0.58 13.85 11.55
CA SER A 35 -1.37 14.36 10.44
C SER A 35 -2.87 14.29 10.74
N ASP A 36 -3.59 15.35 10.39
CA ASP A 36 -5.05 15.43 10.41
C ASP A 36 -5.68 15.16 9.03
N ALA A 37 -4.88 14.69 8.07
CA ALA A 37 -5.33 14.37 6.73
C ALA A 37 -6.40 13.27 6.75
N MET A 38 -7.33 13.42 5.81
CA MET A 38 -8.31 12.40 5.48
C MET A 38 -7.81 11.69 4.23
N LEU A 39 -7.57 10.38 4.33
CA LEU A 39 -6.83 9.60 3.34
C LEU A 39 -7.69 8.49 2.75
N TYR A 40 -7.50 8.17 1.48
CA TYR A 40 -8.19 7.05 0.86
C TYR A 40 -7.72 5.72 1.49
N ALA A 41 -8.63 5.04 2.20
CA ALA A 41 -8.30 3.85 2.98
C ALA A 41 -9.15 2.64 2.59
N PRO A 42 -8.74 1.84 1.58
CA PRO A 42 -9.44 0.62 1.19
C PRO A 42 -9.69 -0.33 2.37
N SER A 43 -10.96 -0.65 2.69
CA SER A 43 -11.25 -1.72 3.66
C SER A 43 -10.90 -3.08 3.05
N ILE A 44 -10.56 -4.07 3.88
CA ILE A 44 -10.27 -5.43 3.39
C ILE A 44 -11.45 -6.04 2.64
N ASP A 45 -12.66 -5.66 3.02
CA ASP A 45 -13.92 -6.10 2.41
C ASP A 45 -14.22 -5.40 1.07
N ASP A 46 -13.61 -4.22 0.84
CA ASP A 46 -13.77 -3.45 -0.39
C ASP A 46 -12.70 -3.80 -1.45
N ILE A 47 -11.68 -4.57 -1.07
CA ILE A 47 -10.58 -4.98 -1.95
C ILE A 47 -11.01 -6.24 -2.71
N GLU A 48 -11.21 -6.09 -4.01
CA GLU A 48 -11.50 -7.19 -4.93
C GLU A 48 -10.33 -8.17 -5.03
N GLU A 49 -10.61 -9.42 -5.42
CA GLU A 49 -9.59 -10.45 -5.57
C GLU A 49 -8.54 -10.05 -6.61
N ASN A 50 -7.25 -10.24 -6.29
CA ASN A 50 -6.10 -9.83 -7.10
C ASN A 50 -5.87 -8.31 -7.17
N CYS A 51 -6.56 -7.52 -6.33
CA CYS A 51 -6.33 -6.08 -6.22
C CYS A 51 -5.46 -5.69 -5.02
N GLU A 52 -4.92 -6.65 -4.24
CA GLU A 52 -4.15 -6.34 -3.03
C GLU A 52 -2.94 -5.44 -3.28
N ASN A 53 -2.14 -5.70 -4.33
CA ASN A 53 -0.98 -4.87 -4.67
C ASN A 53 -1.37 -3.44 -5.08
N VAL A 54 -2.45 -3.29 -5.86
CA VAL A 54 -2.95 -1.96 -6.27
C VAL A 54 -3.52 -1.20 -5.08
N SER A 55 -4.27 -1.88 -4.21
CA SER A 55 -4.75 -1.30 -2.96
C SER A 55 -3.60 -0.90 -2.03
N LEU A 56 -2.55 -1.72 -1.91
CA LEU A 56 -1.35 -1.38 -1.16
C LEU A 56 -0.63 -0.16 -1.76
N LYS A 57 -0.61 -0.04 -3.08
CA LYS A 57 -0.08 1.14 -3.77
C LYS A 57 -0.87 2.40 -3.42
N CYS A 58 -2.19 2.32 -3.30
CA CYS A 58 -2.99 3.44 -2.79
C CYS A 58 -2.52 3.88 -1.40
N TYR A 59 -2.32 2.95 -0.47
CA TYR A 59 -1.77 3.29 0.85
C TYR A 59 -0.41 3.99 0.77
N MET A 60 0.47 3.59 -0.16
CA MET A 60 1.78 4.23 -0.31
C MET A 60 1.67 5.65 -0.86
N LEU A 61 0.80 5.87 -1.84
CA LEU A 61 0.55 7.21 -2.40
C LEU A 61 -0.02 8.17 -1.35
N GLU A 62 -0.99 7.71 -0.56
CA GLU A 62 -1.55 8.49 0.56
C GLU A 62 -0.49 8.80 1.63
N LEU A 63 0.39 7.84 1.96
CA LEU A 63 1.50 8.09 2.88
C LEU A 63 2.50 9.10 2.32
N ILE A 64 2.80 9.05 1.02
CA ILE A 64 3.67 10.05 0.38
C ILE A 64 3.06 11.45 0.50
N MET A 65 1.75 11.58 0.30
CA MET A 65 1.03 12.85 0.53
C MET A 65 1.19 13.33 1.97
N VAL A 66 0.95 12.48 2.97
CA VAL A 66 1.15 12.82 4.40
C VAL A 66 2.58 13.27 4.67
N LEU A 67 3.57 12.58 4.13
CA LEU A 67 4.98 12.91 4.33
C LEU A 67 5.34 14.25 3.69
N ASP A 68 4.75 14.60 2.55
CA ASP A 68 4.92 15.91 1.91
C ASP A 68 4.29 17.03 2.76
N GLU A 69 3.04 16.83 3.22
CA GLU A 69 2.32 17.79 4.07
C GLU A 69 2.99 18.04 5.42
N GLU A 70 3.56 17.00 6.04
CA GLU A 70 4.32 17.10 7.29
C GLU A 70 5.80 17.51 7.07
N GLU A 71 6.15 17.92 5.85
CA GLU A 71 7.48 18.36 5.44
C GLU A 71 8.61 17.35 5.73
N VAL A 72 8.32 16.05 5.66
CA VAL A 72 9.30 14.97 5.83
C VAL A 72 10.12 14.82 4.56
N LYS A 73 11.28 15.47 4.54
CA LYS A 73 12.19 15.47 3.38
C LYS A 73 13.32 14.46 3.50
N GLY A 74 13.87 14.09 2.34
CA GLY A 74 15.13 13.37 2.21
C GLY A 74 15.05 11.90 2.63
N ASN A 75 16.08 11.42 3.31
CA ASN A 75 16.27 10.02 3.69
C ASN A 75 15.19 9.44 4.61
N LYS A 76 14.38 10.29 5.26
CA LYS A 76 13.30 9.84 6.14
C LYS A 76 12.11 9.28 5.35
N ALA A 77 11.80 9.87 4.20
CA ALA A 77 10.71 9.42 3.32
C ALA A 77 11.18 8.40 2.28
N SER A 78 12.49 8.26 2.07
CA SER A 78 13.05 7.49 0.94
C SER A 78 12.65 6.02 0.94
N CYS A 79 12.38 5.43 2.10
CA CYS A 79 12.04 4.01 2.16
C CYS A 79 10.58 3.74 1.75
N ILE A 80 9.63 4.64 2.04
CA ILE A 80 8.25 4.57 1.52
C ILE A 80 8.25 4.81 0.01
N LEU A 81 9.01 5.80 -0.47
CA LEU A 81 9.17 6.08 -1.90
C LEU A 81 9.76 4.88 -2.64
N ALA A 82 10.86 4.31 -2.13
CA ALA A 82 11.48 3.14 -2.70
C ALA A 82 10.50 1.95 -2.73
N PHE A 83 9.79 1.68 -1.64
CA PHE A 83 8.80 0.60 -1.61
C PHE A 83 7.69 0.81 -2.66
N ASN A 84 7.14 2.02 -2.75
CA ASN A 84 6.13 2.37 -3.75
C ASN A 84 6.59 2.12 -5.19
N ASP A 85 7.85 2.43 -5.51
CA ASP A 85 8.41 2.25 -6.85
C ASP A 85 8.54 0.77 -7.23
N HIS A 86 8.67 -0.13 -6.24
CA HIS A 86 8.73 -1.58 -6.45
C HIS A 86 7.35 -2.24 -6.55
N LEU A 87 6.27 -1.54 -6.15
CA LEU A 87 4.91 -2.09 -6.24
C LEU A 87 4.41 -2.12 -7.68
N ASP A 88 4.07 -3.32 -8.14
CA ASP A 88 3.40 -3.54 -9.42
C ASP A 88 2.04 -2.81 -9.43
N SER A 89 1.83 -1.99 -10.45
CA SER A 89 0.55 -1.32 -10.73
C SER A 89 -0.34 -2.10 -11.70
N GLY A 90 0.08 -3.29 -12.12
CA GLY A 90 -0.60 -4.12 -13.10
C GLY A 90 -1.73 -4.96 -12.49
N SER A 91 -2.94 -4.42 -12.45
CA SER A 91 -4.14 -5.25 -12.42
C SER A 91 -5.30 -4.58 -13.15
N VAL A 92 -5.90 -5.32 -14.08
CA VAL A 92 -7.06 -4.86 -14.86
C VAL A 92 -8.31 -5.05 -14.03
N GLY A 93 -9.12 -4.00 -13.90
CA GLY A 93 -10.42 -4.06 -13.22
C GLY A 93 -10.42 -3.63 -11.76
N CYS A 94 -9.27 -3.33 -11.17
CA CYS A 94 -9.21 -2.78 -9.81
C CYS A 94 -9.64 -1.31 -9.77
N ARG A 95 -10.26 -0.92 -8.66
CA ARG A 95 -10.76 0.44 -8.47
C ARG A 95 -9.60 1.43 -8.28
N PRO A 96 -9.74 2.68 -8.74
CA PRO A 96 -8.78 3.73 -8.43
C PRO A 96 -8.84 4.08 -6.93
N CYS A 97 -7.76 4.66 -6.40
CA CYS A 97 -7.64 4.99 -4.97
C CYS A 97 -8.76 5.92 -4.49
N GLU A 98 -9.16 6.87 -5.34
CA GLU A 98 -10.17 7.88 -5.04
C GLU A 98 -11.59 7.33 -4.97
N ALA A 99 -11.81 6.07 -5.37
CA ALA A 99 -13.09 5.40 -5.23
C ALA A 99 -13.34 4.84 -3.83
N TYR A 100 -12.30 4.77 -2.98
CA TYR A 100 -12.42 4.34 -1.60
C TYR A 100 -12.87 5.49 -0.68
N SER A 101 -13.35 5.16 0.51
CA SER A 101 -13.74 6.19 1.49
C SER A 101 -12.52 6.86 2.10
N LEU A 102 -12.60 8.19 2.26
CA LEU A 102 -11.64 8.95 3.05
C LEU A 102 -11.79 8.60 4.53
N GLN A 103 -10.68 8.37 5.22
CA GLN A 103 -10.62 8.01 6.63
C GLN A 103 -9.54 8.80 7.36
N ASN A 104 -9.71 8.95 8.67
CA ASN A 104 -8.65 9.53 9.50
C ASN A 104 -7.44 8.60 9.61
N ILE A 105 -6.33 9.15 10.09
CA ILE A 105 -5.05 8.44 10.17
C ILE A 105 -5.09 7.15 10.99
N THR A 106 -5.91 7.10 12.05
CA THR A 106 -6.04 5.91 12.91
C THR A 106 -6.65 4.76 12.12
N ILE A 107 -7.79 5.00 11.46
CA ILE A 107 -8.48 3.98 10.66
C ILE A 107 -7.64 3.60 9.44
N PHE A 108 -6.97 4.58 8.82
CA PHE A 108 -6.07 4.35 7.70
C PHE A 108 -4.94 3.36 8.08
N LEU A 109 -4.23 3.60 9.19
CA LEU A 109 -3.15 2.74 9.66
C LEU A 109 -3.64 1.35 10.10
N GLU A 110 -4.82 1.27 10.72
CA GLU A 110 -5.44 0.00 11.09
C GLU A 110 -5.74 -0.88 9.87
N ARG A 111 -6.34 -0.29 8.82
CA ARG A 111 -6.66 -1.00 7.58
C ARG A 111 -5.41 -1.37 6.79
N LEU A 112 -4.39 -0.52 6.76
CA LEU A 112 -3.09 -0.84 6.18
C LEU A 112 -2.49 -2.08 6.86
N ASN A 113 -2.43 -2.11 8.19
CA ASN A 113 -1.91 -3.27 8.92
C ASN A 113 -2.70 -4.55 8.60
N THR A 114 -4.03 -4.47 8.58
CA THR A 114 -4.90 -5.59 8.19
C THR A 114 -4.57 -6.12 6.79
N LEU A 115 -4.33 -5.23 5.82
CA LEU A 115 -3.93 -5.62 4.47
C LEU A 115 -2.55 -6.31 4.45
N LEU A 116 -1.56 -5.76 5.15
CA LEU A 116 -0.22 -6.34 5.24
C LEU A 116 -0.22 -7.73 5.89
N GLU A 117 -1.04 -7.92 6.93
CA GLU A 117 -1.23 -9.23 7.57
C GLU A 117 -1.85 -10.26 6.61
N LYS A 118 -2.88 -9.86 5.84
CA LYS A 118 -3.48 -10.71 4.80
C LYS A 118 -2.45 -11.12 3.74
N MET A 119 -1.65 -10.16 3.24
CA MET A 119 -0.66 -10.41 2.19
C MET A 119 0.49 -11.31 2.69
N THR A 120 0.94 -11.10 3.92
CA THR A 120 1.96 -11.95 4.56
C THR A 120 1.46 -13.38 4.76
N THR A 121 0.19 -13.54 5.16
CA THR A 121 -0.41 -14.86 5.37
C THR A 121 -0.59 -15.62 4.06
N LYS A 122 -0.97 -14.94 2.98
CA LYS A 122 -1.06 -15.53 1.63
C LYS A 122 0.31 -15.93 1.06
N GLY A 123 1.37 -15.15 1.32
CA GLY A 123 2.72 -15.43 0.83
C GLY A 123 3.43 -16.62 1.53
N ASN A 124 2.91 -17.08 2.67
CA ASN A 124 3.41 -18.25 3.40
C ASN A 124 2.68 -19.56 3.06
N MET A 125 1.71 -19.54 2.14
CA MET A 125 0.98 -20.70 1.62
C MET A 125 1.49 -21.08 0.23
#